data_AF-A0A6S6QUC8-F1
#
_entry.id   AF-A0A6S6QUC8-F1
#
_cell.length_a   1.000
_cell.length_b   1.000
_cell.length_c   1.000
_cell.angle_alpha   90.00
_cell.angle_beta   90.00
_cell.angle_gamma   90.00
#
_symmetry.space_group_name_H-M   'P 1'
#
loop_
_entity.id
_entity.type
_entity.pdbx_description
1 polymer ?
#
loop_
_entity_poly.entity_id
_entity_poly.type
_entity_poly.pdbx_seq_one_letter_code
_entity_poly.pdbx_strand_id
1 'polypeptide(L)'
;MPALTNPRHELFVQKLSEGMGQRAAYSAAGYSLCASAASALIRKPDIVARRAELLEELAIQTGVTAGKLIAKAEAARVLAMDTEQPAAAIAAIKEIGILAGVRVEKRSSTTRTVKELSDEELMAIVAGAAH
;
A
#
# COMPACT_ATOMS: atom_id res chain seq x y z
N MET A 1 11.95 -13.17 14.26
CA MET A 1 11.86 -13.03 15.74
C MET A 1 10.62 -13.72 16.27
N PRO A 2 10.44 -13.90 17.61
CA PRO A 2 9.15 -14.34 18.15
C PRO A 2 8.02 -13.36 17.78
N ALA A 3 6.80 -13.89 17.64
CA ALA A 3 5.60 -13.10 17.39
C ALA A 3 5.41 -12.01 18.46
N LEU A 4 4.75 -10.91 18.09
CA LEU A 4 4.48 -9.82 19.01
C LEU A 4 3.64 -10.30 20.20
N THR A 5 3.95 -9.82 21.40
CA THR A 5 3.26 -10.21 22.65
C THR A 5 1.76 -9.93 22.60
N ASN A 6 1.35 -8.87 21.89
CA ASN A 6 -0.06 -8.58 21.68
C ASN A 6 -0.57 -9.27 20.40
N PRO A 7 -1.49 -10.24 20.49
CA PRO A 7 -1.99 -10.98 19.33
C PRO A 7 -2.70 -10.08 18.31
N ARG A 8 -3.30 -8.96 18.75
CA ARG A 8 -3.95 -8.01 17.85
C ARG A 8 -2.94 -7.18 17.06
N HIS A 9 -1.78 -6.89 17.65
CA HIS A 9 -0.68 -6.24 16.93
C HIS A 9 -0.11 -7.19 15.87
N GLU A 10 0.09 -8.45 16.22
CA GLU A 10 0.56 -9.47 15.28
C GLU A 10 -0.41 -9.62 14.10
N LEU A 11 -1.72 -9.76 14.37
CA LEU A 11 -2.73 -9.87 13.31
C LEU A 11 -2.79 -8.61 12.44
N PHE A 12 -2.67 -7.42 13.03
CA PHE A 12 -2.59 -6.16 12.28
C PHE A 12 -1.39 -6.14 11.32
N VAL A 13 -0.21 -6.55 11.81
CA VAL A 13 1.03 -6.59 11.01
C VAL A 13 0.95 -7.63 9.89
N GLN A 14 0.42 -8.82 10.17
CA GLN A 14 0.21 -9.85 9.16
C GLN A 14 -0.70 -9.34 8.02
N LYS A 15 -1.84 -8.74 8.37
CA LYS A 15 -2.78 -8.17 7.37
C LYS A 15 -2.16 -7.03 6.56
N LEU A 16 -1.32 -6.20 7.17
CA LEU A 16 -0.56 -5.17 6.46
C LEU A 16 0.44 -5.78 5.46
N SER A 17 1.14 -6.85 5.84
CA SER A 17 2.11 -7.53 4.97
C SER A 17 1.43 -8.27 3.81
N GLU A 18 0.19 -8.72 3.99
CA GLU A 18 -0.68 -9.25 2.92
C GLU A 18 -1.15 -8.17 1.93
N GLY A 19 -0.83 -6.89 2.16
CA GLY A 19 -1.19 -5.78 1.28
C GLY A 19 -2.50 -5.07 1.63
N MET A 20 -3.11 -5.38 2.77
CA MET A 20 -4.32 -4.71 3.24
C MET A 20 -4.03 -3.26 3.67
N GLY A 21 -4.92 -2.33 3.35
CA GLY A 21 -4.80 -0.93 3.78
C GLY A 21 -4.88 -0.76 5.31
N GLN A 22 -4.22 0.26 5.85
CA GLN A 22 -4.06 0.45 7.31
C GLN A 22 -5.37 0.42 8.10
N ARG A 23 -6.41 1.11 7.64
CA ARG A 23 -7.72 1.15 8.33
C ARG A 23 -8.42 -0.21 8.30
N ALA A 24 -8.33 -0.91 7.17
CA ALA A 24 -8.93 -2.23 7.00
C ALA A 24 -8.19 -3.28 7.84
N ALA A 25 -6.85 -3.26 7.84
CA ALA A 25 -6.04 -4.13 8.69
C ALA A 25 -6.33 -3.90 10.17
N TYR A 26 -6.50 -2.64 10.60
CA TYR A 26 -6.80 -2.30 11.99
C TYR A 26 -8.17 -2.83 12.42
N SER A 27 -9.18 -2.68 11.57
CA SER A 27 -10.51 -3.26 11.78
C SER A 27 -10.48 -4.79 11.81
N ALA A 28 -9.76 -5.42 10.88
CA ALA A 28 -9.59 -6.88 10.82
C ALA A 28 -8.88 -7.45 12.06
N ALA A 29 -8.01 -6.67 12.69
CA ALA A 29 -7.38 -7.00 13.98
C ALA A 29 -8.31 -6.77 15.20
N GLY A 30 -9.59 -6.49 14.95
CA GLY A 30 -10.65 -6.33 15.95
C GLY A 30 -10.70 -4.96 16.61
N TYR A 31 -9.96 -3.95 16.13
CA TYR A 31 -10.03 -2.59 16.67
C TYR A 31 -11.23 -1.82 16.13
N SER A 32 -11.79 -0.95 16.98
CA SER A 32 -12.77 0.04 16.53
C SER A 32 -12.11 0.99 15.53
N LEU A 33 -12.86 1.39 14.48
CA LEU A 33 -12.32 2.22 13.41
C LEU A 33 -11.89 3.60 13.94
N CYS A 34 -10.58 3.75 14.15
CA CYS A 34 -9.95 5.01 14.50
C CYS A 34 -8.68 5.18 13.66
N ALA A 35 -8.74 6.04 12.64
CA ALA A 35 -7.66 6.21 11.68
C ALA A 35 -6.36 6.76 12.29
N SER A 36 -6.49 7.64 13.29
CA SER A 36 -5.37 8.17 14.05
C SER A 36 -4.67 7.07 14.86
N ALA A 37 -5.42 6.17 15.48
CA ALA A 37 -4.87 5.04 16.24
C ALA A 37 -4.14 4.04 15.34
N ALA A 38 -4.71 3.70 14.17
CA ALA A 38 -4.04 2.84 13.18
C ALA A 38 -2.71 3.45 12.70
N SER A 39 -2.71 4.77 12.43
CA SER A 39 -1.50 5.50 12.01
C SER A 39 -0.45 5.60 13.11
N ALA A 40 -0.85 5.67 14.37
CA ALA A 40 0.07 5.63 15.51
C ALA A 40 0.67 4.23 15.68
N LEU A 41 -0.14 3.18 15.51
CA LEU A 41 0.29 1.80 15.68
C LEU A 41 1.34 1.40 14.63
N ILE A 42 1.16 1.76 13.36
CA ILE A 42 2.11 1.41 12.30
C ILE A 42 3.49 2.06 12.48
N ARG A 43 3.59 3.14 13.27
CA ARG A 43 4.86 3.84 13.55
C ARG A 43 5.63 3.26 14.72
N LYS A 44 5.05 2.33 15.49
CA LYS A 44 5.76 1.76 16.63
C LYS A 44 6.96 0.91 16.18
N PRO A 45 8.12 1.00 16.84
CA PRO A 45 9.33 0.29 16.40
C PRO A 45 9.17 -1.24 16.32
N ASP A 46 8.45 -1.84 17.26
CA ASP A 46 8.15 -3.28 17.31
C ASP A 46 7.31 -3.73 16.11
N ILE A 47 6.27 -2.95 15.77
CA ILE A 47 5.41 -3.17 14.60
C ILE A 47 6.21 -3.03 13.29
N VAL A 48 7.04 -2.00 13.20
CA VAL A 48 7.89 -1.74 12.02
C VAL A 48 8.88 -2.88 11.81
N ALA A 49 9.59 -3.29 12.88
CA ALA A 49 10.54 -4.39 12.83
C ALA A 49 9.84 -5.70 12.42
N ARG A 50 8.72 -6.05 13.06
CA ARG A 50 7.97 -7.26 12.73
C ARG A 50 7.46 -7.28 11.29
N ARG A 51 6.98 -6.15 10.79
CA ARG A 51 6.53 -6.02 9.40
C ARG A 51 7.68 -6.24 8.42
N ALA A 52 8.87 -5.70 8.71
CA ALA A 52 10.06 -5.89 7.88
C ALA A 52 10.43 -7.38 7.78
N GLU A 53 10.42 -8.11 8.91
CA GLU A 53 10.67 -9.56 8.91
C GLU A 53 9.69 -10.33 8.01
N LEU A 54 8.38 -10.08 8.16
CA LEU A 54 7.37 -10.78 7.36
C LEU A 54 7.53 -10.50 5.86
N LEU A 55 7.90 -9.26 5.49
CA LEU A 55 8.16 -8.91 4.10
C LEU A 55 9.43 -9.59 3.57
N GLU A 56 10.47 -9.73 4.40
CA GLU A 56 11.68 -10.46 4.04
C GLU A 56 11.41 -11.95 3.85
N GLU A 57 10.68 -12.58 4.77
CA GLU A 57 10.24 -13.97 4.66
C GLU A 57 9.42 -14.20 3.37
N LEU A 58 8.48 -13.30 3.08
CA LEU A 58 7.67 -13.37 1.86
C LEU A 58 8.53 -13.18 0.59
N ALA A 59 9.52 -12.29 0.63
CA ALA A 59 10.44 -12.07 -0.48
C ALA A 59 11.33 -13.30 -0.74
N ILE A 60 11.74 -14.01 0.31
CA ILE A 60 12.46 -15.29 0.21
C ILE A 60 11.55 -16.35 -0.43
N GLN A 61 10.31 -16.50 0.08
CA GLN A 61 9.36 -17.50 -0.41
C GLN A 61 8.95 -17.29 -1.87
N THR A 62 8.61 -16.05 -2.24
CA THR A 62 8.18 -15.71 -3.60
C THR A 62 9.37 -15.56 -4.56
N GLY A 63 10.57 -15.39 -4.01
CA GLY A 63 11.74 -15.00 -4.78
C GLY A 63 11.58 -13.64 -5.46
N VAL A 64 10.62 -12.80 -5.06
CA VAL A 64 10.41 -11.45 -5.62
C VAL A 64 10.99 -10.43 -4.64
N THR A 65 12.10 -9.82 -5.03
CA THR A 65 12.76 -8.75 -4.26
C THR A 65 12.69 -7.44 -5.02
N ALA A 66 12.84 -6.30 -4.32
CA ALA A 66 12.96 -5.00 -4.97
C ALA A 66 14.08 -4.99 -6.03
N GLY A 67 15.22 -5.61 -5.73
CA GLY A 67 16.32 -5.74 -6.71
C GLY A 67 15.94 -6.51 -7.98
N LYS A 68 15.18 -7.61 -7.85
CA LYS A 68 14.69 -8.35 -9.02
C LYS A 68 13.64 -7.57 -9.82
N LEU A 69 12.80 -6.79 -9.15
CA LEU A 69 11.84 -5.91 -9.82
C LEU A 69 12.56 -4.77 -10.57
N ILE A 70 13.59 -4.17 -9.97
CA ILE A 70 14.45 -3.17 -10.61
C ILE A 70 15.14 -3.76 -11.85
N ALA A 71 15.73 -4.95 -11.74
CA ALA A 71 16.37 -5.61 -12.88
C ALA A 71 15.39 -5.87 -14.04
N LYS A 72 14.14 -6.27 -13.73
CA LYS A 72 13.09 -6.45 -14.73
C LYS A 72 12.65 -5.12 -15.36
N ALA A 73 12.50 -4.07 -14.55
CA ALA A 73 12.17 -2.74 -15.05
C ALA A 73 13.28 -2.18 -15.96
N GLU A 74 14.54 -2.44 -15.62
CA GLU A 74 15.69 -2.06 -16.45
C GLU A 74 15.71 -2.82 -17.78
N ALA A 75 15.45 -4.14 -17.77
CA ALA A 75 15.31 -4.91 -18.99
C ALA A 75 14.15 -4.40 -19.88
N ALA A 76 13.02 -4.02 -19.27
CA ALA A 76 11.91 -3.40 -19.98
C ALA A 76 12.26 -2.02 -20.55
N ARG A 77 13.06 -1.21 -19.82
CA ARG A 77 13.58 0.08 -20.29
C ARG A 77 14.45 -0.08 -21.52
N VAL A 78 15.38 -1.05 -21.50
CA VAL A 78 16.26 -1.35 -22.65
C VAL A 78 15.43 -1.77 -23.85
N LEU A 79 14.51 -2.73 -23.68
CA LEU A 79 13.62 -3.17 -24.76
C LEU A 79 12.78 -2.02 -25.33
N ALA A 80 12.27 -1.13 -24.48
CA ALA A 80 11.51 0.04 -24.92
C ALA A 80 12.37 1.04 -25.70
N MET A 81 13.66 1.17 -25.38
CA MET A 81 14.59 1.97 -26.17
C MET A 81 14.88 1.33 -27.53
N ASP A 82 15.13 0.02 -27.54
CA ASP A 82 15.40 -0.74 -28.77
C ASP A 82 14.21 -0.77 -29.73
N THR A 83 12.98 -0.66 -29.19
CA THR A 83 11.73 -0.63 -29.96
C THR A 83 11.20 0.79 -30.22
N GLU A 84 12.00 1.82 -29.94
CA GLU A 84 11.65 3.24 -30.14
C GLU A 84 10.34 3.66 -29.44
N GLN A 85 10.10 3.15 -28.23
CA GLN A 85 8.95 3.46 -27.39
C GLN A 85 9.37 4.35 -26.20
N PRO A 86 9.61 5.67 -26.40
CA PRO A 86 10.14 6.55 -25.36
C PRO A 86 9.20 6.69 -24.15
N ALA A 87 7.87 6.65 -24.37
CA ALA A 87 6.90 6.71 -23.30
C ALA A 87 7.00 5.50 -22.35
N ALA A 88 7.20 4.30 -22.89
CA ALA A 88 7.40 3.08 -22.11
C ALA A 88 8.73 3.09 -21.36
N ALA A 89 9.81 3.59 -21.99
CA ALA A 89 11.09 3.76 -21.33
C ALA A 89 11.00 4.74 -20.14
N ILE A 90 10.29 5.86 -20.29
CA ILE A 90 10.05 6.82 -19.20
C ILE A 90 9.23 6.18 -18.08
N ALA A 91 8.23 5.36 -18.40
CA ALA A 91 7.45 4.65 -17.39
C ALA A 91 8.33 3.67 -16.59
N ALA A 92 9.19 2.91 -17.26
CA ALA A 92 10.14 2.01 -16.61
C ALA A 92 11.11 2.77 -15.69
N ILE A 93 11.64 3.92 -16.12
CA ILE A 93 12.51 4.78 -15.29
C ILE A 93 11.77 5.28 -14.03
N LYS A 94 10.49 5.66 -14.17
CA LYS A 94 9.67 6.07 -13.02
C LYS A 94 9.52 4.93 -12.02
N GLU A 95 9.24 3.72 -12.51
CA GLU A 95 9.12 2.53 -11.65
C GLU A 95 10.42 2.18 -10.94
N ILE A 96 11.56 2.25 -11.63
CA ILE A 96 12.87 2.09 -11.01
C ILE A 96 13.06 3.08 -9.85
N GLY A 97 12.69 4.35 -10.07
CA GLY A 97 12.77 5.39 -9.02
C GLY A 97 11.87 5.10 -7.81
N ILE A 98 10.69 4.54 -8.03
CA ILE A 98 9.76 4.14 -6.96
C ILE A 98 10.33 2.94 -6.18
N LEU A 99 10.77 1.90 -6.89
CA LEU A 99 11.31 0.66 -6.29
C LEU A 99 12.63 0.89 -5.55
N ALA A 100 13.46 1.83 -6.00
CA ALA A 100 14.70 2.22 -5.33
C ALA A 100 14.47 3.16 -4.12
N GLY A 101 13.23 3.60 -3.89
CA GLY A 101 12.89 4.52 -2.80
C GLY A 101 13.34 5.97 -3.03
N VAL A 102 13.83 6.31 -4.23
CA VAL A 102 14.24 7.68 -4.62
C VAL A 102 13.01 8.55 -4.88
N ARG A 103 11.88 7.94 -5.23
CA ARG A 103 10.60 8.60 -5.50
C ARG A 103 9.48 7.94 -4.71
N VAL A 104 8.63 8.75 -4.08
CA VAL A 104 7.40 8.27 -3.40
C VAL A 104 6.19 8.70 -4.21
N GLU A 105 5.40 7.74 -4.70
CA GLU A 105 4.09 8.03 -5.29
C GLU A 105 3.02 7.96 -4.20
N LYS A 106 2.41 9.12 -3.90
CA LYS A 106 1.26 9.19 -2.98
C LYS A 106 -0.01 9.40 -3.80
N ARG A 107 -0.89 8.40 -3.81
CA ARG A 107 -2.23 8.53 -4.41
C ARG A 107 -3.24 8.80 -3.29
N SER A 108 -3.86 9.98 -3.32
CA SER A 108 -5.07 10.24 -2.51
C SER A 108 -6.28 9.81 -3.34
N SER A 109 -7.05 8.85 -2.84
CA SER A 109 -8.39 8.61 -3.38
C SER A 109 -9.36 9.59 -2.73
N THR A 110 -10.01 10.40 -3.56
CA THR A 110 -11.12 11.28 -3.17
C THR A 110 -12.48 10.59 -3.35
N THR A 111 -12.50 9.29 -3.68
CA THR A 111 -13.73 8.53 -3.91
C THR A 111 -14.45 8.33 -2.58
N ARG A 112 -15.43 9.18 -2.30
CA ARG A 112 -16.36 9.00 -1.18
C ARG A 112 -17.27 7.82 -1.48
N THR A 113 -17.35 6.86 -0.57
CA THR A 113 -18.32 5.76 -0.70
C THR A 113 -19.69 6.26 -0.24
N VAL A 114 -20.78 5.73 -0.81
CA VAL A 114 -22.17 6.11 -0.44
C VAL A 114 -22.42 6.03 1.08
N LYS A 115 -21.74 5.11 1.77
CA LYS A 115 -21.79 4.92 3.24
C LYS A 115 -21.15 6.07 4.05
N GLU A 116 -20.43 6.97 3.39
CA GLU A 116 -19.70 8.08 3.99
C GLU A 116 -20.39 9.43 3.73
N LEU A 117 -21.52 9.41 3.04
CA LEU A 117 -22.37 10.57 2.78
C LEU A 117 -23.37 10.76 3.92
N SER A 118 -23.67 12.01 4.28
CA SER A 118 -24.78 12.28 5.20
C SER A 118 -26.13 12.01 4.53
N ASP A 119 -27.17 11.80 5.33
CA ASP A 119 -28.54 11.65 4.82
C ASP A 119 -28.96 12.87 3.98
N GLU A 120 -28.49 14.06 4.33
CA GLU A 120 -28.76 15.30 3.60
C GLU A 120 -28.06 15.34 2.24
N GLU A 121 -26.81 14.86 2.17
CA GLU A 121 -26.07 14.71 0.91
C GLU A 121 -26.65 13.59 0.02
N LEU A 122 -27.13 12.50 0.62
CA LEU A 122 -27.84 11.44 -0.09
C LEU A 122 -29.14 11.94 -0.70
N MET A 123 -29.92 12.72 0.07
CA MET A 123 -31.15 13.34 -0.41
C MET A 123 -30.88 14.35 -1.53
N ALA A 124 -29.80 15.12 -1.47
CA ALA A 124 -29.41 16.03 -2.55
C ALA A 124 -29.07 15.29 -3.86
N ILE A 125 -28.42 14.13 -3.77
CA ILE A 125 -28.08 13.29 -4.93
C ILE A 125 -29.35 12.67 -5.54
N VAL A 126 -30.27 12.16 -4.70
CA VAL A 126 -31.56 11.59 -5.14
C VAL A 126 -32.48 12.67 -5.73
N ALA A 127 -32.41 13.90 -5.22
CA ALA A 127 -33.16 15.05 -5.72
C ALA A 127 -32.58 15.65 -7.02
N GLY A 128 -31.51 15.08 -7.59
CA GLY A 128 -30.94 15.51 -8.86
C GLY A 128 -30.21 16.87 -8.80
N ALA A 129 -29.86 17.35 -7.61
CA ALA A 129 -29.24 18.66 -7.41
C ALA A 129 -27.70 18.58 -7.37
N ALA A 130 -27.08 17.92 -8.35
CA ALA A 130 -25.63 17.89 -8.52
C ALA A 130 -25.26 18.31 -9.95
N HIS A 131 -24.84 19.56 -10.11
CA HIS A 131 -23.94 20.00 -11.19
C HIS A 131 -22.51 19.94 -10.67
#